data_AF-A0A7W0Z040-F1
#
_entry.id   AF-A0A7W0Z040-F1
#
_cell.length_a   1.000
_cell.length_b   1.000
_cell.length_c   1.000
_cell.angle_alpha   90.00
_cell.angle_beta   90.00
_cell.angle_gamma   90.00
#
_symmetry.space_group_name_H-M   'P 1'
#
loop_
_entity.id
_entity.type
_entity.pdbx_description
1 polymer ?
#
loop_
_entity_poly.entity_id
_entity_poly.type
_entity_poly.pdbx_seq_one_letter_code
_entity_poly.pdbx_strand_id
1 'polypeptide(L)' 'MGVRFRKRKRLAPGVDLNIGKRGGSLSFGPRGARLNVGRRGLMGTLTVLGTGLSYVWRSKRRRG' A
#
# COMPACT_ATOMS: atom_id res chain seq x y z
N MET A 1 22.38 -9.34 15.79
CA MET A 1 21.17 -10.00 15.22
C MET A 1 19.93 -9.39 15.86
N GLY A 2 19.09 -8.66 15.12
CA GLY A 2 18.03 -7.83 15.70
C GLY A 2 16.65 -8.17 15.15
N VAL A 3 15.66 -8.29 16.04
CA VAL A 3 14.28 -8.69 15.69
C VAL A 3 13.64 -7.64 14.78
N ARG A 4 13.30 -8.03 13.54
CA ARG A 4 12.57 -7.19 12.58
C ARG A 4 11.07 -7.36 12.78
N PHE A 5 10.46 -6.48 13.58
CA PHE A 5 9.01 -6.49 13.77
C PHE A 5 8.28 -5.97 12.52
N ARG A 6 7.57 -6.88 11.86
CA ARG A 6 6.62 -6.60 10.78
C ARG A 6 5.37 -7.42 11.05
N LYS A 7 4.24 -6.77 11.29
CA LYS A 7 2.93 -7.39 11.48
C LYS A 7 2.02 -6.98 10.32
N ARG A 8 1.52 -7.95 9.56
CA ARG A 8 0.47 -7.74 8.56
C ARG A 8 -0.84 -8.24 9.17
N LYS A 9 -1.86 -7.40 9.23
CA LYS A 9 -3.20 -7.76 9.69
C LYS A 9 -4.20 -7.48 8.56
N ARG A 10 -4.91 -8.52 8.12
CA ARG A 10 -6.01 -8.37 7.17
C ARG A 10 -7.23 -7.86 7.95
N LEU A 11 -7.72 -6.66 7.61
CA LEU A 11 -8.87 -6.05 8.29
C LEU A 11 -10.17 -6.44 7.61
N ALA A 12 -10.15 -6.48 6.27
CA ALA A 12 -11.29 -6.84 5.43
C ALA A 12 -10.78 -7.53 4.15
N PRO A 13 -11.63 -8.27 3.41
CA PRO A 13 -11.28 -8.72 2.07
C PRO A 13 -10.93 -7.52 1.19
N GLY A 14 -9.65 -7.45 0.76
CA GLY A 14 -9.13 -6.34 -0.02
C GLY A 14 -8.47 -5.24 0.81
N VAL A 15 -8.43 -5.32 2.15
CA VAL A 15 -7.77 -4.35 3.04
C VAL A 15 -6.74 -5.03 3.94
N ASP A 16 -5.47 -4.69 3.73
CA ASP A 16 -4.32 -5.14 4.50
C ASP A 16 -3.69 -3.98 5.26
N LEU A 17 -3.57 -4.11 6.57
CA LEU A 17 -2.80 -3.19 7.41
C LEU A 17 -1.40 -3.78 7.64
N ASN A 18 -0.37 -3.11 7.13
CA ASN A 18 1.03 -3.41 7.42
C ASN A 18 1.54 -2.48 8.52
N ILE A 19 2.01 -3.04 9.62
CA ILE A 19 2.61 -2.31 10.75
C ILE A 19 4.05 -2.80 10.88
N GLY A 20 5.02 -1.87 10.94
CA GLY A 20 6.41 -2.21 11.26
C GLY A 20 7.07 -1.16 12.13
N LYS A 21 8.33 -1.40 12.54
CA LYS A 21 9.14 -0.48 13.37
C LYS A 21 9.19 0.97 12.86
N ARG A 22 9.03 1.16 11.54
CA ARG A 22 9.10 2.45 10.85
C ARG A 22 7.69 2.97 10.47
N GLY A 23 6.64 2.61 11.19
CA GLY A 23 5.28 3.09 10.96
C GLY A 23 4.37 2.11 10.20
N GLY A 24 3.11 2.52 10.06
CA GLY A 24 2.07 1.75 9.39
C GLY A 24 1.81 2.18 7.95
N SER A 25 1.33 1.24 7.15
CA SER A 25 0.75 1.47 5.83
C SER A 25 -0.49 0.58 5.66
N LEU A 26 -1.61 1.17 5.28
CA LEU A 26 -2.79 0.46 4.82
C LEU A 26 -2.65 0.20 3.31
N SER A 27 -2.98 -0.98 2.84
CA SER A 27 -3.16 -1.30 1.43
C SER A 27 -4.59 -1.76 1.23
N PHE A 28 -5.33 -1.09 0.37
CA PHE A 28 -6.73 -1.39 0.12
C PHE A 28 -7.07 -1.35 -1.37
N GLY A 29 -7.76 -2.38 -1.85
CA GLY A 29 -8.34 -2.41 -3.19
C GLY A 29 -8.32 -3.80 -3.86
N PRO A 30 -9.23 -4.03 -4.81
CA PRO A 30 -9.35 -5.28 -5.57
C PRO A 30 -8.21 -5.47 -6.59
N ARG A 31 -8.18 -6.65 -7.22
CA ARG A 31 -7.25 -6.92 -8.34
C ARG A 31 -7.54 -5.92 -9.46
N GLY A 32 -6.54 -5.14 -9.87
CA GLY A 32 -6.66 -4.10 -10.90
C GLY A 32 -6.79 -2.66 -10.36
N ALA A 33 -7.15 -2.46 -9.10
CA ALA A 33 -7.21 -1.13 -8.48
C ALA A 33 -6.72 -1.20 -7.03
N ARG A 34 -5.44 -0.89 -6.81
CA ARG A 34 -4.79 -1.02 -5.50
C ARG A 34 -4.37 0.34 -4.98
N LEU A 35 -4.90 0.73 -3.84
CA LEU A 35 -4.49 1.92 -3.10
C LEU A 35 -3.59 1.51 -1.94
N ASN A 36 -2.55 2.28 -1.68
CA ASN A 36 -1.60 2.05 -0.60
C ASN A 36 -1.30 3.38 0.09
N VAL A 37 -1.70 3.48 1.35
CA VAL A 37 -1.61 4.69 2.15
C VAL A 37 -0.69 4.42 3.32
N GLY A 38 0.46 5.10 3.37
CA GLY A 38 1.40 4.90 4.45
C GLY A 38 2.30 6.10 4.71
N ARG A 39 3.32 5.88 5.53
CA ARG A 39 4.25 6.94 5.96
C ARG A 39 5.04 7.61 4.82
N ARG A 40 5.18 6.94 3.67
CA ARG A 40 5.80 7.52 2.45
C ARG A 40 4.82 8.32 1.59
N GLY A 41 3.52 8.26 1.88
CA GLY A 41 2.46 8.93 1.15
C GLY A 41 1.42 7.96 0.59
N LEU A 42 0.64 8.47 -0.36
CA LEU A 42 -0.49 7.79 -1.01
C LEU A 42 -0.02 7.26 -2.38
N MET A 43 -0.18 5.97 -2.63
CA MET A 43 0.14 5.32 -3.89
C MET A 43 -1.12 4.64 -4.43
N GLY A 44 -1.60 5.06 -5.58
CA GLY A 44 -2.70 4.42 -6.29
C GLY A 44 -2.18 3.69 -7.52
N THR A 45 -2.52 2.43 -7.68
CA THR A 45 -2.24 1.62 -8.86
C THR A 45 -3.55 1.25 -9.52
N LEU A 46 -3.72 1.67 -10.76
CA LEU A 46 -4.85 1.30 -11.60
C LEU A 46 -4.29 0.49 -12.77
N THR A 47 -4.86 -0.66 -13.03
CA THR A 47 -4.47 -1.53 -14.13
C THR A 47 -5.70 -1.76 -14.98
N VAL A 48 -5.59 -1.40 -16.26
CA VAL A 48 -6.63 -1.69 -17.22
C VAL A 48 -6.52 -3.17 -17.58
N LEU A 49 -7.52 -3.95 -17.19
CA LEU A 49 -7.56 -5.39 -17.44
C LEU A 49 -7.65 -5.63 -18.96
N GLY A 50 -6.85 -6.55 -19.47
CA GLY A 50 -6.87 -6.93 -20.90
C GLY A 50 -5.94 -6.12 -21.81
N THR A 51 -5.37 -5.00 -21.37
CA THR A 51 -4.45 -4.19 -22.20
C THR A 51 -2.99 -4.24 -21.74
N GLY A 52 -2.70 -4.81 -20.57
CA GLY A 52 -1.35 -4.84 -19.98
C GLY A 52 -0.86 -3.48 -19.48
N LEU A 53 -1.69 -2.44 -19.57
CA LEU A 53 -1.33 -1.09 -19.13
C LEU A 53 -1.64 -0.89 -17.65
N SER A 54 -0.62 -0.48 -16.91
CA SER A 54 -0.72 -0.13 -15.50
C SER A 54 -0.32 1.31 -15.27
N TYR A 55 -1.21 2.10 -14.69
CA TYR A 55 -0.94 3.45 -14.23
C TYR A 55 -0.68 3.46 -12.73
N VAL A 56 0.43 4.06 -12.32
CA VAL A 56 0.84 4.16 -10.92
C VAL A 56 1.00 5.62 -10.55
N TRP A 57 0.11 6.12 -9.70
CA TRP A 57 0.20 7.44 -9.11
C TRP A 57 0.80 7.35 -7.70
N ARG A 58 1.73 8.27 -7.37
CA ARG A 58 2.37 8.31 -6.06
C ARG A 58 2.47 9.75 -5.56
N SER A 59 1.64 10.10 -4.58
CA SER A 59 1.75 11.33 -3.82
C SER A 59 2.75 11.13 -2.68
N LYS A 60 3.94 11.72 -2.79
CA LYS A 60 4.91 11.76 -1.68
C LYS A 60 4.38 12.71 -0.62
N ARG A 61 4.17 12.19 0.60
CA ARG A 61 3.96 13.05 1.76
C ARG A 61 5.27 13.77 2.04
N ARG A 62 5.37 15.05 1.69
CA ARG A 62 6.50 15.92 2.06
C ARG A 62 6.65 15.82 3.58
N ARG A 63 7.76 15.25 4.04
CA ARG A 63 8.22 15.50 5.41
C ARG A 63 8.82 16.90 5.38
N GLY A 64 8.23 17.81 6.14
CA GLY A 64 8.98 18.91 6.73
C GLY A 64 10.01 18.34 7.69
#